data_AF-A0A947FIK7-F1
#
_entry.id   AF-A0A947FIK7-F1
#
_cell.length_a   1.000
_cell.length_b   1.000
_cell.length_c   1.000
_cell.angle_alpha   90.00
_cell.angle_beta   90.00
_cell.angle_gamma   90.00
#
_symmetry.space_group_name_H-M   'P 1'
#
loop_
_entity.id
_entity.type
_entity.pdbx_description
1 polymer ?
#
loop_
_entity_poly.entity_id
_entity_poly.type
_entity_poly.pdbx_seq_one_letter_code
_entity_poly.pdbx_strand_id
1 'polypeptide(L)'
;MSGLKALLAIALVTLWPMAAMAQDTSEAAPTTDTRAETGGAQTLEDILRRQRGEDVDNSFRRDAVGNLEGGAPATNPLGTLGGASDPELWRAMRFGEADVTSQVRAPGATLLIQDSGMAWLRFREGPLRTYGGYFLLGVIALLALF
;
A
#
# COMPACT_ATOMS: atom_id res chain seq x y z
N MET A 1 -18.39 -23.76 50.79
CA MET A 1 -19.21 -22.93 49.88
C MET A 1 -18.59 -21.56 49.55
N SER A 2 -17.56 -21.09 50.27
CA SER A 2 -16.95 -19.77 49.99
C SER A 2 -16.03 -19.73 48.77
N GLY A 3 -15.33 -20.82 48.44
CA GLY A 3 -14.41 -20.86 47.28
C GLY A 3 -15.12 -20.80 45.92
N LEU A 4 -16.28 -21.45 45.78
CA LEU A 4 -17.07 -21.43 44.53
C LEU A 4 -17.63 -20.03 44.25
N LYS A 5 -18.02 -19.30 45.30
CA LYS A 5 -18.49 -17.91 45.18
C LYS A 5 -17.38 -16.95 44.76
N ALA A 6 -16.15 -17.17 45.25
CA ALA A 6 -14.99 -16.39 44.84
C ALA A 6 -14.61 -16.63 43.37
N LEU A 7 -14.65 -17.89 42.91
CA LEU A 7 -14.41 -18.24 41.51
C LEU A 7 -15.48 -17.67 40.57
N LEU A 8 -16.75 -17.71 40.99
CA LEU A 8 -17.86 -17.11 40.22
C LEU A 8 -17.73 -15.58 40.13
N ALA A 9 -17.30 -14.91 41.20
CA ALA A 9 -17.09 -13.47 41.22
C ALA A 9 -15.93 -13.04 40.28
N ILE A 10 -14.84 -13.81 40.26
CA ILE A 10 -13.70 -13.53 39.35
C ILE A 10 -14.12 -13.74 37.89
N ALA A 11 -14.84 -14.82 37.59
CA ALA A 11 -15.34 -15.07 36.24
C ALA A 11 -16.31 -13.98 35.76
N LEU A 12 -17.13 -13.42 36.67
CA LEU A 12 -18.08 -12.36 36.33
C LEU A 12 -17.40 -11.02 36.04
N VAL A 13 -16.27 -10.72 36.70
CA VAL A 13 -15.51 -9.47 36.45
C VAL A 13 -14.74 -9.54 35.13
N THR A 14 -14.25 -10.71 34.71
CA THR A 14 -13.54 -10.85 33.43
C THR A 14 -14.46 -10.86 32.20
N LEU A 15 -15.78 -10.96 32.41
CA LEU A 15 -16.81 -10.93 31.37
C LEU A 15 -17.42 -9.54 31.16
N TRP A 16 -16.95 -8.51 31.88
CA TRP A 16 -17.41 -7.14 31.64
C TRP A 16 -16.85 -6.64 30.31
N PRO A 17 -17.68 -6.34 29.29
CA PRO A 17 -17.19 -5.71 28.09
C PRO A 17 -16.66 -4.33 28.48
N MET A 18 -15.35 -4.12 28.36
CA MET A 18 -14.78 -2.78 28.33
C MET A 18 -15.48 -2.04 27.18
N ALA A 19 -16.29 -1.05 27.51
CA ALA A 19 -16.83 -0.14 26.52
C ALA A 19 -15.63 0.54 25.84
N ALA A 20 -15.39 0.20 24.57
CA ALA A 20 -14.44 0.91 23.74
C ALA A 20 -14.97 2.33 23.57
N MET A 21 -14.38 3.27 24.32
CA MET A 21 -14.64 4.70 24.13
C MET A 21 -14.02 5.08 22.78
N ALA A 22 -14.84 5.15 21.73
CA ALA A 22 -14.44 5.81 20.50
C ALA A 22 -14.28 7.30 20.83
N GLN A 23 -13.09 7.86 20.60
CA GLN A 23 -12.86 9.29 20.77
C GLN A 23 -13.65 10.03 19.69
N ASP A 24 -14.69 10.75 20.10
CA ASP A 24 -15.45 11.64 19.23
C ASP A 24 -14.57 12.85 18.89
N THR A 25 -14.08 12.93 17.66
CA THR A 25 -13.23 14.03 17.18
C THR A 25 -14.14 15.17 16.68
N SER A 26 -15.01 15.67 17.56
CA SER A 26 -15.92 16.79 17.25
C SER A 26 -15.30 18.16 17.56
N GLU A 27 -14.06 18.21 18.02
CA GLU A 27 -13.32 19.45 18.19
C GLU A 27 -12.66 19.78 16.85
N ALA A 28 -13.09 20.89 16.23
CA ALA A 28 -12.55 21.38 14.97
C ALA A 28 -11.03 21.51 15.09
N ALA A 29 -10.32 20.53 14.52
CA ALA A 29 -8.88 20.59 14.35
C ALA A 29 -8.53 21.93 13.69
N PRO A 30 -7.40 22.57 14.06
CA PRO A 30 -6.99 23.82 13.46
C PRO A 30 -7.05 23.70 11.93
N THR A 31 -7.70 24.65 11.27
CA THR A 31 -7.89 24.71 9.80
C THR A 31 -6.60 24.97 9.03
N THR A 32 -5.46 25.09 9.73
CA THR A 32 -4.15 24.98 9.11
C THR A 32 -3.96 23.54 8.67
N ASP A 33 -4.05 23.28 7.36
CA ASP A 33 -3.75 21.98 6.79
C ASP A 33 -2.23 21.72 6.86
N THR A 34 -1.75 21.42 8.07
CA THR A 34 -0.35 21.04 8.37
C THR A 34 0.11 19.83 7.55
N ARG A 35 -0.84 19.11 6.94
CA ARG A 35 -0.62 18.00 6.02
C ARG A 35 0.00 18.45 4.70
N ALA A 36 -0.30 19.66 4.23
CA ALA A 36 0.33 20.24 3.04
C ALA A 36 1.82 20.53 3.28
N GLU A 37 2.18 20.90 4.52
CA GLU A 37 3.56 21.19 4.93
C GLU A 37 4.46 19.95 4.89
N THR A 38 3.89 18.74 5.00
CA THR A 38 4.62 17.46 4.90
C THR A 38 4.55 16.82 3.50
N GLY A 39 4.25 17.60 2.45
CA GLY A 39 4.22 17.11 1.07
C GLY A 39 2.88 16.53 0.61
N GLY A 40 1.79 16.82 1.34
CA GLY A 40 0.44 16.33 1.04
C GLY A 40 0.25 14.88 1.49
N ALA A 41 -0.83 14.61 2.22
CA ALA A 41 -1.21 13.23 2.52
C ALA A 41 -2.41 12.83 1.68
N GLN A 42 -2.58 11.52 1.57
CA GLN A 42 -3.67 10.96 0.81
C GLN A 42 -5.02 11.42 1.38
N THR A 43 -5.93 11.83 0.50
CA THR A 43 -7.27 12.24 0.91
C THR A 43 -8.15 11.02 1.21
N LEU A 44 -9.23 11.22 1.97
CA LEU A 44 -10.23 10.18 2.19
C LEU A 44 -10.80 9.67 0.85
N GLU A 45 -11.09 10.58 -0.07
CA GLU A 45 -11.65 10.21 -1.37
C GLU A 45 -10.70 9.31 -2.15
N ASP A 46 -9.39 9.60 -2.14
CA ASP A 46 -8.39 8.72 -2.76
C ASP A 46 -8.36 7.33 -2.11
N ILE A 47 -8.58 7.23 -0.79
CA ILE A 47 -8.63 5.93 -0.09
C ILE A 47 -9.85 5.15 -0.55
N LEU A 48 -11.03 5.78 -0.57
CA LEU A 48 -12.27 5.15 -1.02
C LEU A 48 -12.18 4.73 -2.49
N ARG A 49 -11.54 5.54 -3.33
CA ARG A 49 -11.26 5.23 -4.73
C ARG A 49 -10.43 3.96 -4.88
N ARG A 50 -9.33 3.81 -4.11
CA ARG A 50 -8.54 2.56 -4.07
C ARG A 50 -9.37 1.37 -3.59
N GLN A 51 -10.25 1.55 -2.61
CA GLN A 51 -11.12 0.47 -2.12
C GLN A 51 -12.14 0.00 -3.17
N ARG A 52 -12.62 0.91 -4.02
CA ARG A 52 -13.49 0.57 -5.17
C ARG A 52 -12.72 -0.02 -6.36
N GLY A 53 -11.39 -0.03 -6.32
CA GLY A 53 -10.55 -0.46 -7.43
C GLY A 53 -10.44 0.56 -8.56
N GLU A 54 -10.78 1.82 -8.28
CA GLU A 54 -10.65 2.94 -9.22
C GLU A 54 -9.22 3.51 -9.21
N ASP A 55 -8.83 4.16 -10.30
CA ASP A 55 -7.50 4.75 -10.45
C ASP A 55 -7.32 5.98 -9.56
N VAL A 56 -6.19 6.06 -8.86
CA VAL A 56 -5.88 7.14 -7.92
C VAL A 56 -4.66 7.91 -8.37
N ASP A 57 -4.74 9.24 -8.31
CA ASP A 57 -3.57 10.07 -8.57
C ASP A 57 -2.51 9.86 -7.49
N ASN A 58 -1.30 9.52 -7.92
CA ASN A 58 -0.15 9.28 -7.06
C ASN A 58 0.97 10.30 -7.28
N SER A 59 0.74 11.37 -8.06
CA SER A 59 1.71 12.44 -8.32
C SER A 59 2.38 12.94 -7.04
N PHE A 60 1.59 13.37 -6.06
CA PHE A 60 2.08 13.86 -4.77
C PHE A 60 2.99 12.86 -4.02
N ARG A 61 2.79 11.56 -4.21
CA ARG A 61 3.66 10.52 -3.63
C ARG A 61 4.89 10.29 -4.47
N ARG A 62 4.76 10.29 -5.80
CA ARG A 62 5.87 10.08 -6.73
C ARG A 62 6.92 11.17 -6.57
N ASP A 63 6.48 12.40 -6.43
CA ASP A 63 7.37 13.57 -6.41
C ASP A 63 8.00 13.81 -5.02
N ALA A 64 7.40 13.24 -3.97
CA ALA A 64 7.91 13.35 -2.61
C ALA A 64 9.08 12.37 -2.35
N VAL A 65 10.25 12.57 -2.95
CA VAL A 65 11.43 11.69 -2.76
C VAL A 65 12.45 12.22 -1.74
N GLY A 66 12.13 13.31 -1.05
CA GLY A 66 13.00 13.94 -0.05
C GLY A 66 14.16 14.72 -0.67
N ASN A 67 15.02 15.29 0.17
CA ASN A 67 16.22 16.02 -0.26
C ASN A 67 17.47 15.17 -0.06
N LEU A 68 17.97 14.54 -1.12
CA LEU A 68 19.14 13.65 -1.04
C LEU A 68 20.44 14.38 -0.66
N GLU A 69 20.55 15.70 -0.92
CA GLU A 69 21.76 16.49 -0.65
C GLU A 69 21.82 17.07 0.76
N GLY A 70 20.70 17.10 1.49
CA GLY A 70 20.55 17.78 2.78
C GLY A 70 20.88 16.94 4.03
N GLY A 71 21.91 16.11 3.96
CA GLY A 71 22.29 15.22 5.07
C GLY A 71 22.75 15.96 6.33
N ALA A 72 22.58 15.34 7.50
CA ALA A 72 23.10 15.89 8.75
C ALA A 72 24.64 16.04 8.69
N PRO A 73 25.23 17.09 9.29
CA PRO A 73 26.67 17.28 9.26
C PRO A 73 27.40 16.11 9.94
N ALA A 74 28.60 15.79 9.47
CA ALA A 74 29.40 14.68 10.00
C ALA A 74 29.73 14.81 11.50
N THR A 75 29.60 16.01 12.06
CA THR A 75 29.78 16.31 13.49
C THR A 75 28.57 15.95 14.36
N ASN A 76 27.45 15.51 13.78
CA ASN A 76 26.27 15.09 14.52
C ASN A 76 26.57 13.82 15.33
N PRO A 77 26.13 13.69 16.60
CA PRO A 77 26.33 12.49 17.42
C PRO A 77 25.88 11.16 16.78
N LEU A 78 24.95 11.22 15.82
CA LEU A 78 24.46 10.05 15.07
C LEU A 78 25.15 9.86 13.70
N GLY A 79 26.16 10.67 13.39
CA GLY A 79 26.83 10.70 12.08
C GLY A 79 26.02 11.39 10.98
N THR A 80 26.44 11.24 9.73
CA THR A 80 25.73 11.75 8.55
C THR A 80 24.49 10.89 8.29
N LEU A 81 23.37 11.24 8.92
CA LEU A 81 22.07 10.73 8.51
C LEU A 81 21.81 11.29 7.10
N GLY A 82 21.48 10.42 6.14
CA GLY A 82 21.17 10.83 4.77
C GLY A 82 20.06 11.88 4.73
N GLY A 83 20.03 12.72 3.69
CA GLY A 83 19.11 13.86 3.63
C GLY A 83 17.63 13.49 3.38
N ALA A 84 17.37 12.28 2.89
CA ALA A 84 16.01 11.73 2.75
C ALA A 84 15.71 10.71 3.84
N SER A 85 14.45 10.68 4.27
CA SER A 85 13.94 9.71 5.24
C SER A 85 13.72 8.33 4.61
N ASP A 86 13.75 7.26 5.42
CA ASP A 86 13.51 5.90 4.91
C ASP A 86 12.20 5.77 4.11
N PRO A 87 11.05 6.35 4.55
CA PRO A 87 9.82 6.29 3.76
C PRO A 87 9.94 6.94 2.37
N GLU A 88 10.70 8.03 2.25
CA GLU A 88 10.97 8.70 0.97
C GLU A 88 11.82 7.81 0.05
N LEU A 89 12.85 7.17 0.60
CA LEU A 89 13.68 6.23 -0.16
C LEU A 89 12.86 5.03 -0.68
N TRP A 90 12.03 4.43 0.17
CA TRP A 90 11.13 3.33 -0.24
C TRP A 90 10.09 3.78 -1.26
N ARG A 91 9.67 5.04 -1.20
CA ARG A 91 8.73 5.63 -2.15
C ARG A 91 9.39 5.83 -3.51
N ALA A 92 10.59 6.40 -3.54
CA ALA A 92 11.39 6.56 -4.75
C ALA A 92 11.62 5.21 -5.45
N MET A 93 12.02 4.18 -4.70
CA MET A 93 12.21 2.83 -5.28
C MET A 93 10.92 2.21 -5.82
N ARG A 94 9.78 2.37 -5.12
CA ARG A 94 8.49 1.83 -5.57
C ARG A 94 8.00 2.49 -6.86
N PHE A 95 8.25 3.78 -7.01
CA PHE A 95 7.80 4.53 -8.19
C PHE A 95 8.86 4.58 -9.30
N GLY A 96 10.05 4.03 -9.08
CA GLY A 96 11.13 4.03 -10.06
C GLY A 96 11.85 5.38 -10.18
N GLU A 97 11.72 6.25 -9.19
CA GLU A 97 12.31 7.60 -9.16
C GLU A 97 13.68 7.62 -8.46
N ALA A 98 14.07 6.51 -7.82
CA ALA A 98 15.39 6.40 -7.20
C ALA A 98 16.49 6.35 -8.28
N ASP A 99 17.60 7.06 -8.04
CA ASP A 99 18.80 6.99 -8.88
C ASP A 99 19.51 5.65 -8.68
N VAL A 100 19.13 4.67 -9.51
CA VAL A 100 19.66 3.31 -9.50
C VAL A 100 20.43 3.04 -10.78
N THR A 101 21.67 2.59 -10.64
CA THR A 101 22.49 2.15 -11.77
C THR A 101 22.52 0.63 -11.88
N SER A 102 22.61 0.11 -13.10
CA SER A 102 22.71 -1.32 -13.37
C SER A 102 23.71 -1.59 -14.48
N GLN A 103 24.47 -2.68 -14.34
CA GLN A 103 25.36 -3.16 -15.40
C GLN A 103 24.57 -3.88 -16.52
N VAL A 104 23.34 -4.32 -16.23
CA VAL A 104 22.47 -4.99 -17.20
C VAL A 104 21.78 -3.95 -18.06
N ARG A 105 21.91 -4.08 -19.39
CA ARG A 105 21.24 -3.21 -20.37
C ARG A 105 19.95 -3.85 -20.85
N ALA A 106 18.95 -3.90 -19.98
CA ALA A 106 17.61 -4.40 -20.29
C ALA A 106 16.54 -3.42 -19.79
N PRO A 107 15.35 -3.36 -20.43
CA PRO A 107 14.23 -2.58 -19.92
C PRO A 107 13.92 -2.96 -18.47
N GLY A 108 13.76 -1.96 -17.60
CA GLY A 108 13.50 -2.15 -16.18
C GLY A 108 14.70 -2.62 -15.34
N ALA A 109 15.92 -2.70 -15.88
CA ALA A 109 17.10 -3.11 -15.10
C ALA A 109 17.42 -2.20 -13.90
N THR A 110 16.85 -1.00 -13.86
CA THR A 110 16.95 -0.02 -12.76
C THR A 110 15.69 0.04 -11.89
N LEU A 111 14.62 -0.68 -12.26
CA LEU A 111 13.37 -0.75 -11.50
C LEU A 111 13.41 -1.96 -10.55
N LEU A 112 13.52 -1.69 -9.25
CA LEU A 112 13.59 -2.72 -8.20
C LEU A 112 12.24 -3.37 -7.90
N ILE A 113 11.15 -2.62 -8.06
CA ILE A 113 9.78 -3.07 -7.84
C ILE A 113 9.04 -2.91 -9.15
N GLN A 114 8.59 -4.02 -9.74
CA GLN A 114 7.95 -4.05 -11.05
C GLN A 114 6.61 -4.79 -11.01
N ASP A 115 5.68 -4.37 -11.86
CA ASP A 115 4.36 -4.98 -12.06
C ASP A 115 4.19 -5.61 -13.46
N SER A 116 5.26 -5.73 -14.24
CA SER A 116 5.24 -6.18 -15.64
C SER A 116 4.51 -7.52 -15.86
N GLY A 117 4.61 -8.46 -14.91
CA GLY A 117 3.92 -9.74 -14.95
C GLY A 117 2.40 -9.68 -14.75
N MET A 118 1.87 -8.58 -14.23
CA MET A 118 0.45 -8.46 -13.90
C MET A 118 -0.44 -8.41 -15.13
N ALA A 119 0.03 -7.84 -16.24
CA ALA A 119 -0.72 -7.84 -17.50
C ALA A 119 -0.93 -9.28 -18.02
N TRP A 120 0.12 -10.09 -18.00
CA TRP A 120 0.04 -11.51 -18.36
C TRP A 120 -0.86 -12.28 -17.39
N LEU A 121 -0.73 -12.02 -16.08
CA LEU A 121 -1.57 -12.64 -15.06
C LEU A 121 -3.07 -12.36 -15.29
N ARG A 122 -3.44 -11.10 -15.52
CA ARG A 122 -4.84 -10.69 -15.78
C ARG A 122 -5.37 -11.31 -17.07
N PHE A 123 -4.54 -11.34 -18.13
CA PHE A 123 -4.90 -11.97 -19.39
C PHE A 123 -5.23 -13.47 -19.23
N ARG A 124 -4.39 -14.21 -18.50
CA ARG A 124 -4.60 -15.65 -18.29
C ARG A 124 -5.75 -15.95 -17.33
N GLU A 125 -6.03 -15.05 -16.37
CA GLU A 125 -7.09 -15.24 -15.38
C GLU A 125 -8.48 -15.04 -15.97
N GLY A 126 -8.64 -14.12 -16.92
CA GLY A 126 -9.91 -13.84 -17.58
C GLY A 126 -9.91 -14.20 -19.06
N PRO A 127 -9.48 -13.27 -19.95
CA PRO A 127 -9.65 -13.39 -21.40
C PRO A 127 -9.24 -14.73 -22.00
N LEU A 128 -8.05 -15.24 -21.63
CA LEU A 128 -7.55 -16.49 -22.19
C LEU A 128 -8.44 -17.68 -21.83
N ARG A 129 -8.90 -17.76 -20.58
CA ARG A 129 -9.77 -18.84 -20.12
C ARG A 129 -11.15 -18.76 -20.79
N THR A 130 -11.72 -17.56 -20.87
CA THR A 130 -13.06 -17.36 -21.45
C THR A 130 -13.07 -17.63 -22.95
N TYR A 131 -12.23 -16.93 -23.72
CA TYR A 131 -12.21 -17.08 -25.17
C TYR A 131 -11.59 -18.40 -25.61
N GLY A 132 -10.53 -18.84 -24.93
CA GLY A 132 -9.94 -20.15 -25.18
C GLY A 132 -10.92 -21.30 -24.89
N GLY A 133 -11.75 -21.16 -23.85
CA GLY A 133 -12.82 -22.11 -23.54
C GLY A 133 -13.89 -22.17 -24.64
N TYR A 134 -14.40 -21.02 -25.09
CA TYR A 134 -15.36 -20.98 -26.19
C TYR A 134 -14.80 -21.52 -27.50
N PHE A 135 -13.55 -21.18 -27.81
CA PHE A 135 -12.87 -21.72 -28.98
C PHE A 135 -12.78 -23.25 -28.91
N LEU A 136 -12.35 -23.80 -27.77
CA LEU A 136 -12.24 -25.24 -27.57
C LEU A 136 -13.58 -25.95 -27.73
N LEU A 137 -14.66 -25.39 -27.16
CA LEU A 137 -16.01 -25.92 -27.35
C LEU A 137 -16.45 -25.88 -28.82
N GLY A 138 -16.14 -24.79 -29.54
CA GLY A 138 -16.41 -24.66 -30.97
C GLY A 138 -15.69 -25.74 -31.79
N VAL A 139 -14.43 -26.02 -31.48
CA VAL A 139 -13.67 -27.10 -32.13
C VAL A 139 -14.30 -28.46 -31.83
N ILE A 140 -14.65 -28.74 -30.58
CA ILE A 140 -15.31 -30.02 -30.20
C ILE A 140 -16.63 -30.19 -30.95
N ALA A 141 -17.45 -29.15 -31.05
CA ALA A 141 -18.73 -29.20 -31.77
C ALA A 141 -18.53 -29.45 -33.27
N LEU A 142 -17.54 -28.81 -33.88
CA LEU A 142 -17.21 -29.03 -35.29
C LEU A 142 -16.72 -30.46 -35.53
N LEU A 143 -15.86 -30.99 -34.65
CA LEU A 143 -15.39 -32.37 -34.72
C LEU A 143 -16.51 -33.40 -34.50
N ALA A 144 -17.58 -33.06 -33.79
CA ALA A 144 -18.73 -33.95 -33.62
C ALA A 144 -19.70 -33.94 -34.81
N LEU A 145 -19.67 -32.88 -35.62
CA LEU A 145 -20.56 -32.69 -36.76
C LEU A 145 -20.05 -33.38 -38.04
N PHE A 146 -18.73 -33.39 -38.25
CA PHE A 146 -18.07 -33.99 -39.41
C PHE A 146 -17.52 -35.38 -39.09
#